data_AF-A0AAE1Q433-F1
#
_entry.id   AF-A0AAE1Q433-F1
#
_cell.length_a   1.000
_cell.length_b   1.000
_cell.length_c   1.000
_cell.angle_alpha   90.00
_cell.angle_beta   90.00
_cell.angle_gamma   90.00
#
_symmetry.space_group_name_H-M   'P 1'
#
loop_
_entity.id
_entity.type
_entity.pdbx_description
1 polymer ?
#
loop_
_entity_poly.entity_id
_entity_poly.type
_entity_poly.pdbx_seq_one_letter_code
_entity_poly.pdbx_strand_id
1 'polypeptide(L)'
;MLGRWKISRVFRAAYRPGGNGIVERHHRTIKAIAERGGISPIEAVYWYNSTPRSGPQQSVYRYEWRYPSLVPRGAEASQNNALSIKMGEEVWVKPRDARCTTRWCKGIVTDVNSENNISVDGMPRHVLDVRPVVVEDSPGEVLDSDSSLKDSVVLASDQEVTRNVRPRRNAGPPAWMADYVCD
;
A
#
# COMPACT_ATOMS: atom_id res chain seq x y z
N MET A 1 41.17 6.89 -20.35
CA MET A 1 40.56 7.63 -19.22
C MET A 1 40.27 6.77 -17.99
N LEU A 2 39.49 5.67 -18.06
CA LEU A 2 39.10 4.91 -16.85
C LEU A 2 40.23 4.14 -16.13
N GLY A 3 41.25 3.65 -16.85
CA GLY A 3 42.40 2.96 -16.26
C GLY A 3 43.24 3.82 -15.31
N ARG A 4 43.22 5.15 -15.49
CA ARG A 4 43.88 6.12 -14.59
C ARG A 4 43.25 6.13 -13.20
N TRP A 5 41.96 5.84 -13.10
CA TRP A 5 41.19 5.82 -11.85
C TRP A 5 41.09 4.42 -11.23
N LYS A 6 41.76 3.41 -11.83
CA LYS A 6 41.71 2.00 -11.40
C LYS A 6 40.28 1.44 -11.27
N ILE A 7 39.38 1.83 -12.17
CA ILE A 7 37.98 1.35 -12.19
C ILE A 7 37.84 0.20 -13.20
N SER A 8 37.30 -0.94 -12.75
CA SER A 8 36.93 -2.06 -13.61
C SER A 8 35.57 -1.85 -14.27
N ARG A 9 35.41 -2.31 -15.52
CA ARG A 9 34.14 -2.21 -16.26
C ARG A 9 33.43 -3.55 -16.22
N VAL A 10 32.15 -3.53 -15.85
CA VAL A 10 31.27 -4.68 -15.91
C VAL A 10 30.11 -4.33 -16.82
N PHE A 11 29.85 -5.19 -17.81
CA PHE A 11 28.76 -5.00 -18.77
C PHE A 11 27.67 -6.03 -18.53
N ARG A 12 26.41 -5.61 -18.70
CA ARG A 12 25.28 -6.54 -18.77
C ARG A 12 25.26 -7.28 -20.11
N ALA A 13 24.61 -8.43 -20.15
CA ALA A 13 24.32 -9.15 -21.38
C ALA A 13 23.53 -8.28 -22.38
N ALA A 14 23.84 -8.43 -23.67
CA ALA A 14 23.16 -7.72 -24.74
C ALA A 14 21.64 -7.96 -24.69
N TYR A 15 20.85 -6.91 -24.94
CA TYR A 15 19.38 -6.93 -25.00
C TYR A 15 18.66 -7.43 -23.73
N ARG A 16 19.36 -7.59 -22.59
CA ARG A 16 18.76 -8.01 -21.31
C ARG A 16 18.68 -6.85 -20.32
N PRO A 17 17.55 -6.11 -20.24
CA PRO A 17 17.41 -4.96 -19.33
C PRO A 17 17.48 -5.36 -17.84
N GLY A 18 17.15 -6.62 -17.53
CA GLY A 18 17.20 -7.13 -16.15
C GLY A 18 18.57 -7.03 -15.47
N GLY A 19 19.67 -7.02 -16.24
CA GLY A 19 21.03 -6.91 -15.70
C GLY A 19 21.28 -5.62 -14.89
N ASN A 20 20.58 -4.53 -15.21
CA ASN A 20 20.68 -3.26 -14.48
C ASN A 20 19.38 -2.95 -13.72
N GLY A 21 18.62 -3.98 -13.34
CA GLY A 21 17.26 -3.81 -12.79
C GLY A 21 17.18 -2.95 -11.53
N ILE A 22 18.25 -2.83 -10.74
CA ILE A 22 18.27 -1.91 -9.59
C ILE A 22 18.19 -0.45 -10.07
N VAL A 23 19.05 -0.07 -11.02
CA VAL A 23 19.05 1.26 -11.63
C VAL A 23 17.71 1.56 -12.30
N GLU A 24 17.15 0.59 -13.04
CA GLU A 24 15.85 0.77 -13.70
C GLU A 24 14.70 0.98 -12.70
N ARG A 25 14.73 0.29 -11.56
CA ARG A 25 13.75 0.53 -10.47
C ARG A 25 13.90 1.93 -9.88
N HIS A 26 15.13 2.41 -9.69
CA HIS A 26 15.38 3.79 -9.24
C HIS A 26 14.85 4.81 -10.24
N HIS A 27 15.12 4.62 -11.54
CA HIS A 27 14.59 5.49 -12.60
C HIS A 27 13.06 5.59 -12.54
N ARG A 28 12.37 4.45 -12.38
CA ARG A 28 10.90 4.43 -12.27
C ARG A 28 10.42 5.30 -11.10
N THR A 29 11.05 5.17 -9.94
CA THR A 29 10.66 5.92 -8.74
C THR A 29 10.93 7.41 -8.89
N ILE A 30 12.11 7.80 -9.40
CA ILE A 30 12.48 9.21 -9.61
C ILE A 30 11.52 9.87 -10.61
N LYS A 31 11.24 9.22 -11.74
CA LYS A 31 10.27 9.73 -12.73
C LYS A 31 8.86 9.88 -12.13
N ALA A 32 8.43 8.94 -11.30
CA ALA A 32 7.14 9.03 -10.63
C ALA A 32 7.09 10.19 -9.62
N ILE A 33 8.18 10.47 -8.91
CA ILE A 33 8.28 11.61 -8.00
C ILE A 33 8.24 12.92 -8.80
N ALA A 34 9.04 13.04 -9.86
CA ALA A 34 9.08 14.21 -10.72
C ALA A 34 7.69 14.56 -11.28
N GLU A 35 7.00 13.57 -11.86
CA GLU A 35 5.68 13.77 -12.46
C GLU A 35 4.61 14.13 -11.42
N ARG A 36 4.61 13.47 -10.25
CA ARG A 36 3.63 13.74 -9.19
C ARG A 36 3.85 15.08 -8.51
N GLY A 37 5.11 15.47 -8.36
CA GLY A 37 5.50 16.76 -7.77
C GLY A 37 5.43 17.92 -8.76
N GLY A 38 5.38 17.65 -10.06
CA GLY A 38 5.60 18.69 -11.08
C GLY A 38 6.99 19.32 -10.95
N ILE A 39 7.97 18.57 -10.44
CA ILE A 39 9.32 19.04 -10.13
C ILE A 39 10.35 18.51 -11.12
N SER A 40 11.50 19.18 -11.18
CA SER A 40 12.62 18.75 -12.01
C SER A 40 13.18 17.39 -11.57
N PRO A 41 13.83 16.62 -12.47
CA PRO A 41 14.42 15.33 -12.11
C PRO A 41 15.52 15.44 -11.06
N ILE A 42 16.29 16.54 -11.06
CA ILE A 42 17.35 16.79 -10.08
C ILE A 42 16.76 16.96 -8.67
N GLU A 43 15.64 17.67 -8.56
CA GLU A 43 14.93 17.85 -7.29
C GLU A 43 14.29 16.53 -6.85
N ALA A 44 13.70 15.78 -7.77
CA ALA A 44 13.15 14.45 -7.47
C ALA A 44 14.21 13.48 -6.94
N VAL A 45 15.45 13.54 -7.43
CA VAL A 45 16.58 12.74 -6.88
C VAL A 45 16.91 13.17 -5.46
N TYR A 46 16.91 14.47 -5.15
CA TYR A 46 17.13 14.96 -3.80
C TYR A 46 16.08 14.43 -2.82
N TRP A 47 14.79 14.52 -3.18
CA TRP A 47 13.70 13.99 -2.36
C TRP A 47 13.77 12.47 -2.21
N TYR A 48 14.14 11.75 -3.28
CA TYR A 48 14.34 10.31 -3.24
C TYR A 48 15.44 9.90 -2.24
N ASN A 49 16.62 10.52 -2.33
CA ASN A 49 17.76 10.20 -1.47
C ASN A 49 17.51 10.56 -0.01
N SER A 50 16.79 11.65 0.24
CA SER A 50 16.57 12.20 1.58
C SER A 50 15.34 11.60 2.30
N THR A 51 14.68 10.58 1.74
CA THR A 51 13.43 10.02 2.29
C THR A 51 13.58 9.62 3.79
N PRO A 52 12.75 10.14 4.72
CA PRO A 52 13.00 10.05 6.18
C PRO A 52 13.10 8.64 6.78
N ARG A 53 12.37 7.65 6.24
CA ARG A 53 12.24 6.32 6.86
C ARG A 53 13.24 5.27 6.35
N SER A 54 13.89 5.50 5.20
CA SER A 54 14.85 4.55 4.59
C SER A 54 15.47 5.11 3.29
N GLY A 55 15.89 6.38 3.31
CA GLY A 55 16.57 6.97 2.16
C GLY A 55 17.93 6.31 1.90
N PRO A 56 18.37 6.13 0.64
CA PRO A 56 19.72 5.69 0.31
C PRO A 56 20.81 6.45 1.06
N GLN A 57 20.58 7.73 1.37
CA GLN A 57 21.51 8.59 2.09
C GLN A 57 21.93 8.02 3.45
N GLN A 58 21.01 7.41 4.21
CA GLN A 58 21.31 6.82 5.52
C GLN A 58 22.29 5.64 5.44
N SER A 59 22.34 4.95 4.29
CA SER A 59 23.27 3.83 4.06
C SER A 59 24.66 4.29 3.62
N VAL A 60 24.79 5.49 3.04
CA VAL A 60 26.03 6.00 2.47
C VAL A 60 26.76 6.92 3.45
N TYR A 61 26.03 7.81 4.13
CA TYR A 61 26.62 8.78 5.05
C TYR A 61 26.54 8.27 6.49
N ARG A 62 27.61 8.52 7.25
CA ARG A 62 27.69 8.18 8.68
C ARG A 62 26.90 9.13 9.58
N TYR A 63 26.59 10.33 9.09
CA TYR A 63 25.88 11.35 9.85
C TYR A 63 24.41 11.41 9.45
N GLU A 64 23.56 11.64 10.44
CA GLU A 64 22.14 11.87 10.21
C GLU A 64 21.95 13.28 9.63
N TRP A 65 21.49 13.35 8.39
CA TRP A 65 21.17 14.61 7.75
C TRP A 65 19.80 15.10 8.21
N ARG A 66 19.74 16.31 8.75
CA ARG A 66 18.48 16.92 9.18
C ARG A 66 17.80 17.56 7.99
N TYR A 67 16.54 17.19 7.76
CA TYR A 67 15.70 17.90 6.81
C TYR A 67 15.45 19.32 7.32
N PRO A 68 15.62 20.38 6.51
CA PRO A 68 15.33 21.74 6.95
C PRO A 68 13.90 21.97 7.48
N SER A 69 12.95 21.12 7.07
CA SER A 69 11.52 21.21 7.40
C SER A 69 10.97 20.08 8.28
N LEU A 70 11.74 19.01 8.55
CA LEU A 70 11.33 18.00 9.52
C LEU A 70 11.86 18.37 10.90
N VAL A 71 10.97 18.91 11.74
CA VAL A 71 11.12 18.75 13.19
C VAL A 71 11.12 17.23 13.46
N PRO A 72 12.03 16.69 14.28
CA PRO A 72 11.97 15.28 14.67
C PRO A 72 10.63 15.06 15.36
N ARG A 73 9.67 14.48 14.64
CA ARG A 73 8.47 13.95 15.24
C ARG A 73 8.96 12.79 16.08
N GLY A 74 9.07 13.04 17.39
CA GLY A 74 9.64 12.12 18.37
C GLY A 74 9.08 10.74 18.12
N ALA A 75 9.96 9.73 18.10
CA ALA A 75 9.71 8.33 17.82
C ALA A 75 8.24 7.94 18.05
N GLU A 76 7.41 8.12 17.03
CA GLU A 76 6.06 7.59 17.08
C GLU A 76 6.27 6.11 16.92
N ALA A 77 6.25 5.44 18.09
CA ALA A 77 6.22 4.00 18.25
C ALA A 77 5.48 3.44 17.07
N SER A 78 6.11 2.50 16.36
CA SER A 78 5.47 1.71 15.32
C SER A 78 4.04 1.48 15.76
N GLN A 79 3.09 2.17 15.11
CA GLN A 79 1.70 1.80 15.20
C GLN A 79 1.64 0.48 14.45
N ASN A 80 2.11 -0.57 15.14
CA ASN A 80 1.63 -1.90 14.93
C ASN A 80 0.14 -1.73 15.19
N ASN A 81 -0.62 -1.50 14.12
CA ASN A 81 -2.03 -1.86 14.04
C ASN A 81 -2.15 -3.39 14.12
N ALA A 82 -1.39 -4.03 15.01
CA ALA A 82 -1.73 -5.31 15.57
C ALA A 82 -2.99 -5.01 16.36
N LEU A 83 -4.12 -5.20 15.69
CA LEU A 83 -5.41 -5.39 16.32
C LEU A 83 -5.15 -6.20 17.58
N SER A 84 -5.45 -5.62 18.75
CA SER A 84 -5.25 -6.29 20.03
C SER A 84 -6.32 -7.36 20.19
N ILE A 85 -6.20 -8.42 19.39
CA ILE A 85 -7.12 -9.55 19.35
C ILE A 85 -6.97 -10.30 20.67
N LYS A 86 -8.06 -10.42 21.43
CA LYS A 86 -8.05 -11.11 22.72
C LYS A 86 -8.49 -12.57 22.54
N MET A 87 -8.04 -13.43 23.45
CA MET A 87 -8.58 -14.79 23.54
C MET A 87 -10.09 -14.74 23.74
N GLY A 88 -10.83 -15.59 23.02
CA GLY A 88 -12.29 -15.65 23.05
C GLY A 88 -13.01 -14.69 22.11
N GLU A 89 -12.29 -13.86 21.35
CA GLU A 89 -12.90 -12.94 20.38
C GLU A 89 -13.35 -13.67 19.11
N GLU A 90 -14.51 -13.28 18.57
CA GLU A 90 -15.00 -13.78 17.29
C GLU A 90 -14.29 -13.03 16.15
N VAL A 91 -13.71 -13.80 15.23
CA VAL A 91 -12.92 -13.26 14.14
C VAL A 91 -13.32 -13.90 12.81
N TRP A 92 -13.24 -13.11 11.73
CA TRP A 92 -13.29 -13.59 10.36
C TRP A 92 -11.94 -14.16 9.96
N VAL A 93 -11.96 -15.35 9.39
CA VAL A 93 -10.81 -16.16 9.03
C VAL A 93 -10.78 -16.42 7.53
N LYS A 94 -9.65 -16.11 6.91
CA LYS A 94 -9.42 -16.39 5.48
C LYS A 94 -9.23 -17.90 5.25
N PRO A 95 -9.95 -18.51 4.29
CA PRO A 95 -9.71 -19.90 3.91
C PRO A 95 -8.39 -20.08 3.14
N ARG A 96 -7.81 -21.28 3.21
CA ARG A 96 -6.46 -21.60 2.68
C ARG A 96 -6.32 -21.32 1.17
N ASP A 97 -7.38 -21.58 0.40
CA ASP A 97 -7.41 -21.40 -1.06
C ASP A 97 -8.37 -20.28 -1.50
N ALA A 98 -8.39 -19.17 -0.75
CA ALA A 98 -9.30 -18.06 -1.01
C ALA A 98 -8.99 -17.35 -2.35
N ARG A 99 -10.00 -17.26 -3.22
CA ARG A 99 -10.04 -16.30 -4.31
C ARG A 99 -10.54 -14.95 -3.79
N CYS A 100 -10.39 -13.88 -4.57
CA CYS A 100 -10.86 -12.54 -4.19
C CYS A 100 -12.37 -12.46 -3.91
N THR A 101 -13.16 -13.40 -4.42
CA THR A 101 -14.61 -13.50 -4.22
C THR A 101 -15.01 -14.46 -3.09
N THR A 102 -14.05 -15.16 -2.49
CA THR A 102 -14.33 -16.14 -1.44
C THR A 102 -14.65 -15.42 -0.13
N ARG A 103 -15.78 -15.78 0.48
CA ARG A 103 -16.20 -15.27 1.79
C ARG A 103 -15.32 -15.86 2.90
N TRP A 104 -15.05 -15.05 3.92
CA TRP A 104 -14.28 -15.47 5.08
C TRP A 104 -15.21 -16.18 6.06
N CYS A 105 -14.71 -17.19 6.76
CA CYS A 105 -15.48 -17.96 7.75
C CYS A 105 -15.32 -17.33 9.13
N LYS A 106 -16.32 -17.49 10.01
CA LYS A 106 -16.17 -17.10 11.43
C LYS A 106 -15.36 -18.16 12.17
N GLY A 107 -14.59 -17.73 13.16
CA GLY A 107 -13.86 -18.60 14.09
C GLY A 107 -13.60 -17.88 15.41
N ILE A 108 -13.24 -18.64 16.44
CA ILE A 108 -12.97 -18.09 17.78
C ILE A 108 -11.48 -18.19 18.09
N VAL A 109 -10.92 -17.11 18.62
CA VAL A 109 -9.51 -17.09 19.02
C VAL A 109 -9.32 -17.95 20.26
N THR A 110 -8.71 -19.12 20.07
CA THR A 110 -8.43 -20.09 21.13
C THR A 110 -7.17 -19.78 21.93
N ASP A 111 -6.12 -19.26 21.27
CA ASP A 111 -4.84 -18.94 21.92
C ASP A 111 -4.08 -17.87 21.13
N VAL A 112 -3.22 -17.12 21.80
CA VAL A 112 -2.36 -16.08 21.21
C VAL A 112 -0.92 -16.53 21.38
N ASN A 113 -0.38 -17.18 20.34
CA ASN A 113 0.93 -17.81 20.42
C ASN A 113 2.06 -16.77 20.29
N SER A 114 1.93 -15.78 19.38
CA SER A 114 2.92 -14.71 19.16
C SER A 114 2.31 -13.45 18.53
N GLU A 115 3.09 -12.36 18.41
CA GLU A 115 2.63 -11.09 17.80
C GLU A 115 2.07 -11.27 16.37
N ASN A 116 2.59 -12.26 15.63
CA ASN A 116 2.19 -12.51 14.25
C ASN A 116 1.34 -13.77 14.06
N ASN A 117 1.20 -14.63 15.08
CA ASN A 117 0.46 -15.90 14.99
C ASN A 117 -0.54 -16.06 16.14
N ILE A 118 -1.78 -16.39 15.77
CA ILE A 118 -2.89 -16.67 16.68
C ILE A 118 -3.54 -17.99 16.32
N SER A 119 -3.98 -18.75 17.33
CA SER A 119 -4.69 -20.00 17.14
C SER A 119 -6.18 -19.72 17.10
N VAL A 120 -6.83 -20.02 15.98
CA VAL A 120 -8.29 -19.89 15.80
C VAL A 120 -8.88 -21.28 15.67
N ASP A 121 -9.85 -21.61 16.51
CA ASP A 121 -10.45 -22.96 16.63
C ASP A 121 -9.40 -24.08 16.78
N GLY A 122 -8.30 -23.81 17.51
CA GLY A 122 -7.18 -24.74 17.70
C GLY A 122 -6.21 -24.84 16.51
N MET A 123 -6.41 -24.07 15.43
CA MET A 123 -5.52 -24.03 14.27
C MET A 123 -4.67 -22.75 14.27
N PRO A 124 -3.33 -22.84 14.24
CA PRO A 124 -2.46 -21.66 14.19
C PRO A 124 -2.58 -20.95 12.83
N ARG A 125 -2.77 -19.63 12.87
CA ARG A 125 -2.95 -18.76 11.70
C ARG A 125 -2.19 -17.45 11.87
N HIS A 126 -1.78 -16.86 10.76
CA HIS A 126 -1.13 -15.56 10.76
C HIS A 126 -2.17 -14.45 11.00
N VAL A 127 -1.82 -13.41 11.75
CA VAL A 127 -2.73 -12.28 12.09
C VAL A 127 -3.30 -11.55 10.86
N LEU A 128 -2.61 -11.62 9.71
CA LEU A 128 -3.08 -11.03 8.45
C LEU A 128 -4.26 -11.77 7.83
N ASP A 129 -4.42 -13.06 8.12
CA ASP A 129 -5.51 -13.91 7.64
C ASP A 129 -6.74 -13.84 8.56
N VAL A 130 -6.73 -12.92 9.52
CA VAL A 130 -7.77 -12.72 10.52
C VAL A 130 -8.26 -11.27 10.51
N ARG A 131 -9.56 -11.06 10.77
CA ARG A 131 -10.18 -9.74 10.96
C ARG A 131 -11.14 -9.81 12.14
N PRO A 132 -11.19 -8.82 13.04
CA PRO A 132 -12.18 -8.80 14.12
C PRO A 132 -13.59 -8.71 13.54
N VAL A 133 -14.54 -9.38 14.18
CA VAL A 133 -15.96 -9.15 13.92
C VAL A 133 -16.34 -7.87 14.66
N VAL A 134 -16.76 -6.84 13.94
CA VAL A 134 -17.40 -5.68 14.57
C VAL A 134 -18.81 -6.12 14.97
N VAL A 135 -19.00 -6.36 16.27
CA VAL A 135 -20.34 -6.48 16.83
C VAL A 135 -20.84 -5.06 17.03
N GLU A 136 -21.76 -4.61 16.17
CA GLU A 136 -22.53 -3.43 16.52
C GLU A 136 -23.45 -3.82 17.67
N ASP A 137 -23.23 -3.25 18.85
CA ASP A 137 -24.17 -3.36 19.97
C ASP A 137 -25.49 -2.71 19.54
N SER A 138 -26.43 -3.52 19.03
CA SER A 138 -27.80 -3.09 18.84
C SER A 138 -28.45 -2.90 20.21
N PRO A 139 -28.91 -1.68 20.58
CA PRO A 139 -29.72 -1.51 21.78
C PRO A 139 -31.07 -2.22 21.60
N GLY A 140 -31.48 -2.93 22.64
CA GLY A 140 -32.62 -3.85 22.65
C GLY A 140 -33.98 -3.23 22.34
N GLU A 141 -34.88 -4.14 21.97
CA GLU A 141 -36.28 -3.94 21.55
C GLU A 141 -37.17 -3.18 22.55
N VAL A 142 -38.08 -2.36 22.01
CA VAL A 142 -39.45 -2.18 22.55
C VAL A 142 -40.44 -1.98 21.38
N LEU A 143 -41.46 -2.84 21.36
CA LEU A 143 -42.74 -2.79 20.62
C LEU A 143 -43.55 -1.54 21.05
N ASP A 144 -44.55 -0.95 20.38
CA ASP A 144 -45.40 -1.26 19.22
C ASP A 144 -46.17 0.04 18.83
N SER A 145 -46.92 0.00 17.71
CA SER A 145 -48.10 0.84 17.36
C SER A 145 -47.98 1.94 16.28
N ASP A 146 -48.30 1.50 15.05
CA ASP A 146 -49.36 2.01 14.13
C ASP A 146 -49.22 3.38 13.43
N SER A 147 -49.03 3.37 12.11
CA SER A 147 -50.09 3.77 11.16
C SER A 147 -49.65 3.87 9.69
N SER A 148 -50.42 3.19 8.83
CA SER A 148 -50.89 3.62 7.50
C SER A 148 -49.94 3.62 6.27
N LEU A 149 -50.08 2.53 5.49
CA LEU A 149 -50.41 2.50 4.04
C LEU A 149 -49.57 3.35 3.05
N LYS A 150 -48.82 2.67 2.15
CA LYS A 150 -49.27 2.34 0.77
C LYS A 150 -48.18 1.62 -0.05
N ASP A 151 -48.62 0.53 -0.66
CA ASP A 151 -47.97 -0.21 -1.76
C ASP A 151 -47.67 0.66 -2.98
N SER A 152 -46.57 0.36 -3.67
CA SER A 152 -46.64 0.09 -5.12
C SER A 152 -45.41 -0.66 -5.61
N VAL A 153 -45.68 -1.87 -6.12
CA VAL A 153 -44.79 -2.72 -6.92
C VAL A 153 -44.70 -2.13 -8.33
N VAL A 154 -43.49 -2.02 -8.89
CA VAL A 154 -43.29 -1.96 -10.35
C VAL A 154 -42.18 -2.92 -10.75
N LEU A 155 -42.53 -3.88 -11.60
CA LEU A 155 -41.67 -4.90 -12.20
C LEU A 155 -41.01 -4.38 -13.48
N ALA A 156 -39.72 -4.73 -13.59
CA ALA A 156 -38.93 -5.07 -14.79
C ALA A 156 -38.78 -4.07 -15.96
N SER A 157 -37.51 -3.78 -16.30
CA SER A 157 -37.00 -3.96 -17.68
C SER A 157 -35.47 -3.85 -17.75
N ASP A 158 -34.86 -4.80 -18.46
CA ASP A 158 -33.45 -4.87 -18.86
C ASP A 158 -32.99 -3.63 -19.65
N GLN A 159 -31.81 -3.09 -19.34
CA GLN A 159 -30.95 -2.42 -20.33
C GLN A 159 -29.49 -2.26 -19.88
N GLU A 160 -28.62 -2.93 -20.64
CA GLU A 160 -27.21 -2.65 -20.97
C GLU A 160 -26.16 -2.43 -19.85
N VAL A 161 -25.35 -3.47 -19.65
CA VAL A 161 -24.06 -3.42 -18.95
C VAL A 161 -23.07 -2.59 -19.77
N THR A 162 -22.96 -1.29 -19.48
CA THR A 162 -21.85 -0.48 -19.96
C THR A 162 -20.56 -0.95 -19.27
N ARG A 163 -19.62 -1.48 -20.04
CA ARG A 163 -18.29 -1.81 -19.52
C ARG A 163 -17.64 -0.51 -19.05
N ASN A 164 -17.34 -0.41 -17.76
CA ASN A 164 -16.59 0.70 -17.16
C ASN A 164 -15.22 0.87 -17.84
N VAL A 165 -15.15 1.61 -18.94
CA VAL A 165 -13.91 2.06 -19.55
C VAL A 165 -13.37 3.17 -18.65
N ARG A 166 -12.32 2.86 -17.88
CA ARG A 166 -11.63 3.85 -17.05
C ARG A 166 -11.18 5.02 -17.95
N PRO A 167 -11.41 6.28 -17.56
CA PRO A 167 -10.97 7.42 -18.35
C PRO A 167 -9.45 7.36 -18.54
N ARG A 168 -9.01 7.35 -19.80
CA ARG A 168 -7.59 7.53 -20.12
C ARG A 168 -7.22 8.94 -19.69
N ARG A 169 -6.30 9.06 -18.73
CA ARG A 169 -5.67 10.33 -18.40
C ARG A 169 -4.84 10.74 -19.61
N ASN A 170 -5.21 11.83 -20.27
CA ASN A 170 -4.34 12.46 -21.26
C ASN A 170 -3.12 13.01 -20.49
N ALA A 171 -1.98 12.35 -20.63
CA ALA A 171 -0.74 12.85 -20.06
C ALA A 171 -0.28 14.05 -20.89
N GLY A 172 -0.12 15.21 -20.25
CA GLY A 172 0.59 16.33 -20.85
C GLY A 172 2.07 15.98 -21.08
N PRO A 173 2.79 16.77 -21.89
CA PRO A 173 4.23 16.60 -22.01
C PRO A 173 4.88 16.73 -20.63
N PRO A 174 5.84 15.85 -20.26
CA PRO A 174 6.48 15.90 -18.96
C PRO A 174 7.18 17.24 -18.74
N ALA A 175 7.04 17.83 -17.55
CA ALA A 175 7.60 19.15 -17.22
C ALA A 175 9.12 19.26 -17.46
N TRP A 176 9.85 18.15 -17.30
CA TRP A 176 11.30 18.07 -17.48
C TRP A 176 11.75 18.10 -18.95
N MET A 177 10.85 18.06 -19.92
CA MET A 177 11.21 18.13 -21.34
C MET A 177 11.84 19.49 -21.71
N ALA A 178 11.49 20.56 -20.99
CA ALA A 178 12.09 21.88 -21.16
C ALA A 178 13.57 21.92 -20.74
N ASP A 179 13.98 21.07 -19.79
CA ASP A 179 15.35 21.07 -19.25
C ASP A 179 16.39 20.45 -20.22
N TYR A 180 15.94 19.81 -21.30
CA TYR A 180 16.81 19.14 -22.29
C TYR A 180 16.91 19.87 -23.63
N VAL A 181 16.38 21.09 -23.74
CA VAL A 181 16.65 21.96 -24.90
C VAL A 181 18.07 22.52 -24.71
N CYS A 182 19.03 21.95 -25.43
CA CYS A 182 20.34 22.54 -25.59
C CYS A 182 20.27 23.56 -26.73
N ASP A 183 20.52 24.84 -26.43
CA ASP A 183 20.83 25.88 -27.41
C ASP A 183 22.16 25.58 -28.13
#